data_AF-I4E6N1-F1
#
_entry.id   AF-I4E6N1-F1
#
_cell.length_a   1.000
_cell.length_b   1.000
_cell.length_c   1.000
_cell.angle_alpha   90.00
_cell.angle_beta   90.00
_cell.angle_gamma   90.00
#
_symmetry.space_group_name_H-M   'P 1'
#
loop_
_entity.id
_entity.type
_entity.pdbx_description
1 polymer ?
#
loop_
_entity_poly.entity_id
_entity_poly.type
_entity_poly.pdbx_seq_one_letter_code
_entity_poly.pdbx_strand_id
1 'polypeptide(L)'
;MPDFQRITIENIEYFIVDSIQNLRAEDSFIHRNNKLSVFGGNGEARKYVGSYIDDSGRKLSTFFEYENWGITETKNGRRVEYPFIQKNCFFYKKNLQRYLVDAKVEYHKQEQKYHHDISRFYDDYVLSINNLPTENIFFSIHDISDHLENSKGYRRGYIRSEDDIWSIWRKIVLPKISYLSILKLLPVKDIEDSEPLFYFRIFLDYQFRSIVHPQLLSREKLEIPASEFNQFVEQEIIKQKSRKGQQKYRKDVINHMPQCPFTLITDEILLRASHIKSYMVCITEKNEKEALDYLNGLALTPTYDWLFDQGYITFLDDGRLICGTRLSRYTWEKLNINPNAKNKMRIYPEGREKYLEYHRKFVFQDNIDDFL
;
A
#
# COMPACT_ATOMS: atom_id res chain seq x y z
N MET A 1 -2.37 -26.60 1.28
CA MET A 1 -2.46 -25.28 1.95
C MET A 1 -1.16 -24.73 2.58
N PRO A 2 -0.01 -25.43 2.71
CA PRO A 2 1.17 -24.88 3.43
C PRO A 2 1.85 -23.67 2.75
N ASP A 3 1.47 -23.34 1.52
CA ASP A 3 2.08 -22.26 0.72
C ASP A 3 1.34 -20.91 0.79
N PHE A 4 0.16 -20.84 1.43
CA PHE A 4 -0.58 -19.58 1.53
C PHE A 4 0.08 -18.61 2.48
N GLN A 5 0.29 -17.37 2.05
CA GLN A 5 0.91 -16.32 2.86
C GLN A 5 0.11 -16.12 4.16
N ARG A 6 0.80 -15.97 5.30
CA ARG A 6 0.18 -15.75 6.60
C ARG A 6 0.25 -14.29 7.02
N ILE A 7 -0.79 -13.84 7.71
CA ILE A 7 -0.83 -12.55 8.42
C ILE A 7 -1.49 -12.72 9.79
N THR A 8 -1.14 -11.85 10.72
CA THR A 8 -1.70 -11.79 12.07
C THR A 8 -2.59 -10.56 12.21
N ILE A 9 -3.85 -10.75 12.59
CA ILE A 9 -4.79 -9.67 12.92
C ILE A 9 -5.37 -9.97 14.29
N GLU A 10 -5.24 -9.03 15.24
CA GLU A 10 -5.68 -9.22 16.64
C GLU A 10 -5.16 -10.51 17.30
N ASN A 11 -3.89 -10.85 17.05
CA ASN A 11 -3.25 -12.09 17.55
C ASN A 11 -3.84 -13.40 17.00
N ILE A 12 -4.67 -13.32 15.96
CA ILE A 12 -5.17 -14.48 15.22
C ILE A 12 -4.40 -14.56 13.91
N GLU A 13 -3.80 -15.71 13.63
CA GLU A 13 -3.15 -15.97 12.34
C GLU A 13 -4.18 -16.38 11.30
N TYR A 14 -4.05 -15.82 10.10
CA TYR A 14 -4.87 -16.11 8.93
C TYR A 14 -4.00 -16.50 7.73
N PHE A 15 -4.48 -17.45 6.92
CA PHE A 15 -4.02 -17.67 5.56
C PHE A 15 -4.68 -16.71 4.59
N ILE A 16 -3.89 -16.04 3.76
CA ILE A 16 -4.36 -15.32 2.58
C ILE A 16 -4.56 -16.36 1.47
N VAL A 17 -5.81 -16.74 1.23
CA VAL A 17 -6.16 -17.74 0.22
C VAL A 17 -6.36 -17.14 -1.16
N ASP A 18 -6.80 -15.87 -1.23
CA ASP A 18 -6.93 -15.11 -2.47
C ASP A 18 -6.90 -13.59 -2.18
N SER A 19 -6.72 -12.77 -3.20
CA SER A 19 -6.69 -11.31 -3.06
C SER A 19 -7.12 -10.58 -4.33
N ILE A 20 -7.92 -9.51 -4.17
CA ILE A 20 -8.10 -8.48 -5.20
C ILE A 20 -7.27 -7.27 -4.81
N GLN A 21 -6.30 -6.90 -5.65
CA GLN A 21 -5.35 -5.83 -5.37
C GLN A 21 -5.59 -4.59 -6.24
N ASN A 22 -5.05 -3.46 -5.79
CA ASN A 22 -4.95 -2.21 -6.57
C ASN A 22 -6.29 -1.63 -7.05
N LEU A 23 -7.36 -1.79 -6.26
CA LEU A 23 -8.62 -1.12 -6.51
C LEU A 23 -8.52 0.36 -6.10
N ARG A 24 -8.15 1.21 -7.06
CA ARG A 24 -8.09 2.66 -6.85
C ARG A 24 -9.42 3.21 -6.34
N ALA A 25 -9.40 4.13 -5.38
CA ALA A 25 -10.56 4.92 -5.00
C ALA A 25 -10.85 5.95 -6.10
N GLU A 26 -11.87 5.69 -6.91
CA GLU A 26 -12.29 6.62 -7.96
C GLU A 26 -12.92 7.86 -7.35
N ASP A 27 -12.73 9.02 -7.99
CA ASP A 27 -13.39 10.27 -7.56
C ASP A 27 -14.92 10.11 -7.49
N SER A 28 -15.50 9.26 -8.35
CA SER A 28 -16.93 8.92 -8.29
C SER A 28 -17.33 8.24 -6.99
N PHE A 29 -16.47 7.49 -6.31
CA PHE A 29 -16.80 6.84 -5.02
C PHE A 29 -16.67 7.82 -3.83
N ILE A 30 -15.78 8.79 -3.96
CA ILE A 30 -15.31 9.63 -2.85
C ILE A 30 -16.36 10.66 -2.44
N HIS A 31 -16.46 10.89 -1.13
CA HIS A 31 -17.37 11.87 -0.57
C HIS A 31 -17.01 13.29 -1.02
N ARG A 32 -18.02 14.13 -1.28
CA ARG A 32 -17.87 15.50 -1.81
C ARG A 32 -16.83 16.39 -1.14
N ASN A 33 -16.57 16.17 0.15
CA ASN A 33 -15.57 16.93 0.90
C ASN A 33 -14.17 16.79 0.29
N ASN A 34 -13.81 15.58 -0.16
CA ASN A 34 -12.47 15.23 -0.63
C ASN A 34 -12.38 15.06 -2.17
N LYS A 35 -13.41 15.49 -2.91
CA LYS A 35 -13.40 15.39 -4.38
C LYS A 35 -12.47 16.43 -5.02
N LEU A 36 -11.89 16.06 -6.15
CA LEU A 36 -11.06 16.99 -6.92
C LEU A 36 -11.92 18.05 -7.60
N SER A 37 -11.38 19.27 -7.73
CA SER A 37 -12.10 20.40 -8.31
C SER A 37 -12.51 20.21 -9.78
N VAL A 38 -11.81 19.31 -10.48
CA VAL A 38 -12.07 18.96 -11.89
C VAL A 38 -13.33 18.10 -12.05
N PHE A 39 -13.78 17.42 -10.99
CA PHE A 39 -14.93 16.50 -11.05
C PHE A 39 -16.11 17.04 -10.24
N GLY A 40 -17.33 16.92 -10.78
CA GLY A 40 -18.56 17.31 -10.08
C GLY A 40 -19.26 16.16 -9.34
N GLY A 41 -20.38 16.47 -8.69
CA GLY A 41 -21.28 15.49 -8.06
C GLY A 41 -20.96 15.18 -6.60
N ASN A 42 -21.85 14.45 -5.93
CA ASN A 42 -21.75 14.17 -4.48
C ASN A 42 -20.92 12.92 -4.13
N GLY A 43 -20.50 12.16 -5.15
CA GLY A 43 -19.95 10.82 -5.00
C GLY A 43 -21.04 9.76 -4.90
N GLU A 44 -20.94 8.72 -5.71
CA GLU A 44 -21.68 7.48 -5.65
C GLU A 44 -21.25 6.65 -4.43
N ALA A 45 -22.20 5.98 -3.78
CA ALA A 45 -21.93 5.09 -2.66
C ALA A 45 -21.55 3.67 -3.10
N ARG A 46 -21.07 3.49 -4.34
CA ARG A 46 -20.72 2.18 -4.92
C ARG A 46 -19.25 2.14 -5.33
N LYS A 47 -18.60 1.01 -5.09
CA LYS A 47 -17.20 0.76 -5.45
C LYS A 47 -17.12 -0.25 -6.57
N TYR A 48 -16.39 0.09 -7.63
CA TYR A 48 -16.04 -0.87 -8.69
C TYR A 48 -15.01 -1.89 -8.17
N VAL A 49 -15.26 -3.17 -8.42
CA VAL A 49 -14.41 -4.29 -7.98
C VAL A 49 -13.89 -5.17 -9.12
N GLY A 50 -14.43 -5.03 -10.33
CA GLY A 50 -13.99 -5.83 -11.47
C GLY A 50 -15.06 -5.96 -12.54
N SER A 51 -14.71 -6.60 -13.66
CA SER A 51 -15.70 -6.98 -14.66
C SER A 51 -16.16 -8.40 -14.42
N TYR A 52 -17.46 -8.65 -14.55
CA TYR A 52 -18.04 -9.98 -14.32
C TYR A 52 -18.24 -10.79 -15.62
N ILE A 53 -17.40 -10.55 -16.64
CA ILE A 53 -17.42 -11.31 -17.92
C ILE A 53 -16.21 -12.23 -18.02
N ASP A 54 -16.41 -13.33 -18.76
CA ASP A 54 -15.37 -14.28 -19.13
C ASP A 54 -14.55 -14.76 -17.91
N ASP A 55 -13.24 -14.88 -18.08
CA ASP A 55 -12.33 -15.33 -17.04
C ASP A 55 -12.27 -14.37 -15.83
N SER A 56 -12.42 -13.07 -16.08
CA SER A 56 -12.46 -12.06 -15.02
C SER A 56 -13.70 -12.25 -14.13
N GLY A 57 -14.84 -12.58 -14.72
CA GLY A 57 -16.07 -12.85 -13.98
C GLY A 57 -15.98 -14.12 -13.16
N ARG A 58 -15.43 -15.20 -13.72
CA ARG A 58 -15.18 -16.43 -12.94
C ARG A 58 -14.29 -16.16 -11.72
N LYS A 59 -13.19 -15.42 -11.90
CA LYS A 59 -12.30 -15.05 -10.77
C LYS A 59 -13.02 -14.20 -9.73
N LEU A 60 -13.78 -13.19 -10.17
CA LEU A 60 -14.54 -12.34 -9.26
C LEU A 60 -15.58 -13.13 -8.47
N SER A 61 -16.31 -14.03 -9.14
CA SER A 61 -17.30 -14.91 -8.53
C SER A 61 -16.69 -15.92 -7.57
N THR A 62 -15.58 -16.55 -7.93
CA THR A 62 -14.84 -17.45 -7.04
C THR A 62 -14.28 -16.72 -5.82
N PHE A 63 -13.76 -15.50 -6.00
CA PHE A 63 -13.24 -14.69 -4.91
C PHE A 63 -14.34 -14.40 -3.88
N PHE A 64 -15.43 -13.78 -4.33
CA PHE A 64 -16.55 -13.37 -3.46
C PHE A 64 -17.55 -14.49 -3.14
N GLU A 65 -17.38 -15.69 -3.69
CA GLU A 65 -18.34 -16.80 -3.58
C GLU A 65 -19.77 -16.39 -3.99
N TYR A 66 -19.85 -15.63 -5.10
CA TYR A 66 -21.10 -15.02 -5.57
C TYR A 66 -21.19 -15.03 -7.10
N GLU A 67 -22.25 -15.63 -7.64
CA GLU A 67 -22.43 -15.83 -9.09
C GLU A 67 -23.45 -14.88 -9.74
N ASN A 68 -24.32 -14.25 -8.95
CA ASN A 68 -25.49 -13.52 -9.44
C ASN A 68 -25.20 -12.06 -9.82
N TRP A 69 -23.99 -11.75 -10.27
CA TRP A 69 -23.56 -10.39 -10.61
C TRP A 69 -24.49 -9.75 -11.66
N GLY A 70 -25.10 -8.63 -11.29
CA GLY A 70 -25.97 -7.86 -12.19
C GLY A 70 -27.38 -8.46 -12.39
N ILE A 71 -27.70 -9.59 -11.73
CA ILE A 71 -29.06 -10.14 -11.63
C ILE A 71 -29.78 -9.38 -10.53
N THR A 72 -30.88 -8.71 -10.87
CA THR A 72 -31.61 -7.89 -9.92
C THR A 72 -33.07 -7.74 -10.32
N GLU A 73 -33.96 -7.71 -9.34
CA GLU A 73 -35.34 -7.35 -9.58
C GLU A 73 -35.49 -5.85 -9.84
N THR A 74 -36.16 -5.51 -10.95
CA THR A 74 -36.52 -4.13 -11.29
C THR A 74 -38.03 -3.94 -11.30
N LYS A 75 -38.49 -2.86 -10.65
CA LYS A 75 -39.87 -2.40 -10.72
C LYS A 75 -39.88 -0.99 -11.31
N ASN A 76 -40.63 -0.77 -12.39
CA ASN A 76 -40.71 0.50 -13.11
C ASN A 76 -39.33 1.05 -13.53
N GLY A 77 -38.43 0.16 -14.00
CA GLY A 77 -37.08 0.54 -14.44
C GLY A 77 -36.12 0.94 -13.31
N ARG A 78 -36.51 0.78 -12.04
CA ARG A 78 -35.64 0.98 -10.87
C ARG A 78 -35.35 -0.34 -10.20
N ARG A 79 -34.09 -0.53 -9.79
CA ARG A 79 -33.68 -1.63 -8.92
C ARG A 79 -34.44 -1.54 -7.60
N VAL A 80 -35.10 -2.64 -7.23
CA VAL A 80 -35.83 -2.76 -5.95
C VAL A 80 -35.15 -3.71 -4.97
N GLU A 81 -34.15 -4.47 -5.43
CA GLU A 81 -33.44 -5.45 -4.62
C GLU A 81 -31.93 -5.27 -4.72
N TYR A 82 -31.24 -5.45 -3.59
CA TYR A 82 -29.79 -5.42 -3.48
C TYR A 82 -29.33 -6.71 -2.81
N PRO A 83 -29.03 -7.78 -3.59
CA PRO A 83 -28.62 -9.06 -3.03
C PRO A 83 -27.34 -8.95 -2.21
N PHE A 84 -27.27 -9.71 -1.10
CA PHE A 84 -26.04 -9.85 -0.33
C PHE A 84 -25.00 -10.61 -1.14
N ILE A 85 -23.80 -10.05 -1.24
CA ILE A 85 -22.62 -10.73 -1.78
C ILE A 85 -21.90 -11.43 -0.62
N GLN A 86 -21.55 -10.69 0.43
CA GLN A 86 -20.84 -11.21 1.59
C GLN A 86 -21.24 -10.44 2.86
N LYS A 87 -21.26 -11.14 4.00
CA LYS A 87 -21.56 -10.56 5.33
C LYS A 87 -20.32 -10.51 6.24
N ASN A 88 -19.26 -11.23 5.88
CA ASN A 88 -18.06 -11.39 6.68
C ASN A 88 -16.92 -10.47 6.21
N CYS A 89 -17.24 -9.26 5.75
CA CYS A 89 -16.24 -8.26 5.40
C CYS A 89 -15.86 -7.45 6.62
N PHE A 90 -14.61 -6.97 6.69
CA PHE A 90 -14.21 -6.07 7.77
C PHE A 90 -13.10 -5.10 7.37
N PHE A 91 -13.07 -3.97 8.07
CA PHE A 91 -11.88 -3.10 8.14
C PHE A 91 -11.18 -3.31 9.48
N TYR A 92 -9.85 -3.31 9.45
CA TYR A 92 -9.03 -3.29 10.66
C TYR A 92 -8.72 -1.84 11.04
N LYS A 93 -9.05 -1.45 12.28
CA LYS A 93 -8.92 -0.08 12.79
C LYS A 93 -7.50 0.46 12.67
N LYS A 94 -6.48 -0.32 13.02
CA LYS A 94 -5.07 0.10 12.87
C LYS A 94 -4.70 0.42 11.42
N ASN A 95 -5.24 -0.31 10.44
CA ASN A 95 -5.02 0.01 9.03
C ASN A 95 -5.65 1.35 8.63
N LEU A 96 -6.87 1.64 9.11
CA LEU A 96 -7.52 2.95 8.86
C LEU A 96 -6.75 4.11 9.51
N GLN A 97 -6.26 3.92 10.74
CA GLN A 97 -5.44 4.90 11.44
C GLN A 97 -4.12 5.15 10.70
N ARG A 98 -3.44 4.07 10.29
CA ARG A 98 -2.18 4.16 9.54
C ARG A 98 -2.39 4.91 8.22
N TYR A 99 -3.46 4.58 7.50
CA TYR A 99 -3.81 5.27 6.26
C TYR A 99 -3.95 6.79 6.47
N LEU A 100 -4.63 7.25 7.53
CA LEU A 100 -4.77 8.68 7.82
C LEU A 100 -3.43 9.33 8.16
N VAL A 101 -2.59 8.65 8.94
CA VAL A 101 -1.23 9.10 9.27
C VAL A 101 -0.40 9.30 7.99
N ASP A 102 -0.47 8.36 7.05
CA ASP A 102 0.24 8.42 5.77
C ASP A 102 -0.36 9.49 4.84
N ALA A 103 -1.68 9.74 4.93
CA ALA A 103 -2.41 10.73 4.13
C ALA A 103 -2.26 12.16 4.66
N LYS A 104 -1.87 12.33 5.92
CA LYS A 104 -1.85 13.60 6.64
C LYS A 104 -1.23 14.74 5.82
N VAL A 105 -0.11 14.46 5.16
CA VAL A 105 0.59 15.50 4.42
C VAL A 105 -0.16 15.94 3.19
N GLU A 106 -0.81 15.03 2.46
CA GLU A 106 -1.68 15.41 1.34
C GLU A 106 -2.89 16.22 1.85
N TYR A 107 -3.48 15.84 2.99
CA TYR A 107 -4.55 16.62 3.62
C TYR A 107 -4.16 18.07 3.90
N HIS A 108 -2.92 18.32 4.36
CA HIS A 108 -2.45 19.67 4.68
C HIS A 108 -1.85 20.42 3.49
N LYS A 109 -1.05 19.75 2.65
CA LYS A 109 -0.35 20.38 1.52
C LYS A 109 -1.24 20.54 0.29
N GLN A 110 -2.22 19.65 0.11
CA GLN A 110 -3.18 19.66 -0.98
C GLN A 110 -2.50 19.83 -2.33
N GLU A 111 -1.53 18.96 -2.62
CA GLU A 111 -0.83 18.98 -3.92
C GLU A 111 -1.77 18.62 -5.06
N GLN A 112 -2.82 17.84 -4.78
CA GLN A 112 -3.98 17.74 -5.66
C GLN A 112 -4.94 18.93 -5.47
N LYS A 113 -5.58 19.40 -6.54
CA LYS A 113 -6.57 20.47 -6.47
C LYS A 113 -7.94 19.92 -6.05
N TYR A 114 -8.37 20.21 -4.82
CA TYR A 114 -9.67 19.85 -4.26
C TYR A 114 -10.69 20.97 -4.38
N HIS A 115 -11.98 20.66 -4.24
CA HIS A 115 -13.05 21.68 -4.13
C HIS A 115 -12.99 22.46 -2.82
N HIS A 116 -12.73 21.74 -1.72
CA HIS A 116 -12.69 22.28 -0.37
C HIS A 116 -11.26 22.24 0.15
N ASP A 117 -10.99 23.05 1.17
CA ASP A 117 -9.81 22.88 2.01
C ASP A 117 -9.97 21.62 2.86
N ILE A 118 -9.46 20.49 2.37
CA ILE A 118 -9.67 19.18 3.00
C ILE A 118 -8.97 19.05 4.36
N SER A 119 -7.97 19.90 4.63
CA SER A 119 -7.23 19.91 5.89
C SER A 119 -8.14 20.09 7.12
N ARG A 120 -9.27 20.79 6.94
CA ARG A 120 -10.25 21.08 7.98
C ARG A 120 -11.00 19.85 8.48
N PHE A 121 -11.07 18.79 7.67
CA PHE A 121 -11.79 17.56 8.03
C PHE A 121 -10.87 16.49 8.65
N TYR A 122 -9.56 16.70 8.62
CA TYR A 122 -8.59 15.68 9.01
C TYR A 122 -8.77 15.21 10.46
N ASP A 123 -8.85 16.13 11.40
CA ASP A 123 -8.97 15.79 12.82
C ASP A 123 -10.31 15.11 13.13
N ASP A 124 -11.41 15.56 12.51
CA ASP A 124 -12.73 14.92 12.61
C ASP A 124 -12.70 13.49 12.08
N TYR A 125 -11.99 13.25 10.97
CA TYR A 125 -11.82 11.92 10.40
C TYR A 125 -10.99 11.01 11.31
N VAL A 126 -9.89 11.51 11.87
CA VAL A 126 -9.08 10.78 12.87
C VAL A 126 -9.93 10.41 14.08
N LEU A 127 -10.72 11.36 14.61
CA LEU A 127 -11.63 11.09 15.73
C LEU A 127 -12.69 10.04 15.37
N SER A 128 -13.26 10.11 14.16
CA SER A 128 -14.27 9.14 13.72
C SER A 128 -13.73 7.70 13.67
N ILE A 129 -12.46 7.52 13.29
CA ILE A 129 -11.80 6.22 13.29
C ILE A 129 -11.46 5.78 14.71
N ASN A 130 -10.93 6.68 15.54
CA ASN A 130 -10.56 6.35 16.92
C ASN A 130 -11.77 5.95 17.78
N ASN A 131 -12.94 6.52 17.48
CA ASN A 131 -14.20 6.23 18.16
C ASN A 131 -14.91 4.96 17.66
N LEU A 132 -14.35 4.22 16.69
CA LEU A 132 -14.91 2.93 16.28
C LEU A 132 -14.89 1.95 17.47
N PRO A 133 -15.99 1.20 17.69
CA PRO A 133 -16.24 0.46 18.94
C PRO A 133 -15.37 -0.79 19.10
N THR A 134 -14.88 -1.33 17.99
CA THR A 134 -14.07 -2.55 17.93
C THR A 134 -12.86 -2.32 17.04
N GLU A 135 -11.84 -3.16 17.21
CA GLU A 135 -10.65 -3.13 16.35
C GLU A 135 -10.94 -3.69 14.95
N ASN A 136 -11.75 -4.75 14.85
CA ASN A 136 -12.28 -5.25 13.59
C ASN A 136 -13.73 -4.79 13.41
N ILE A 137 -13.98 -4.00 12.36
CA ILE A 137 -15.28 -3.42 12.07
C ILE A 137 -15.91 -4.21 10.93
N PHE A 138 -16.79 -5.14 11.30
CA PHE A 138 -17.49 -5.99 10.34
C PHE A 138 -18.62 -5.24 9.63
N PHE A 139 -18.83 -5.58 8.36
CA PHE A 139 -19.87 -5.01 7.52
C PHE A 139 -20.25 -5.98 6.39
N SER A 140 -21.38 -5.69 5.76
CA SER A 140 -21.91 -6.45 4.64
C SER A 140 -21.77 -5.71 3.32
N ILE A 141 -21.61 -6.44 2.22
CA ILE A 141 -21.59 -5.89 0.87
C ILE A 141 -22.71 -6.47 0.02
N HIS A 142 -23.28 -5.62 -0.82
CA HIS A 142 -24.42 -5.91 -1.68
C HIS A 142 -24.09 -5.61 -3.14
N ASP A 143 -24.73 -6.33 -4.05
CA ASP A 143 -24.59 -6.15 -5.47
C ASP A 143 -25.36 -4.92 -5.97
N ILE A 144 -24.63 -3.97 -6.58
CA ILE A 144 -25.17 -2.81 -7.28
C ILE A 144 -24.63 -2.66 -8.70
N SER A 145 -24.23 -3.81 -9.27
CA SER A 145 -23.59 -3.94 -10.58
C SER A 145 -24.48 -3.50 -11.73
N ASP A 146 -23.85 -3.17 -12.86
CA ASP A 146 -24.60 -2.86 -14.08
C ASP A 146 -25.52 -4.03 -14.46
N HIS A 147 -26.69 -3.74 -15.05
CA HIS A 147 -27.63 -4.77 -15.47
C HIS A 147 -27.08 -5.66 -16.59
N LEU A 148 -27.54 -6.93 -16.64
CA LEU A 148 -27.27 -7.86 -17.74
C LEU A 148 -27.82 -7.41 -19.09
N GLU A 149 -28.73 -6.44 -19.14
CA GLU A 149 -29.27 -5.92 -20.40
C GLU A 149 -28.71 -4.55 -20.78
N ASN A 150 -27.66 -4.08 -20.08
CA ASN A 150 -27.04 -2.79 -20.37
C ASN A 150 -26.64 -2.66 -21.85
N SER A 151 -27.24 -1.67 -22.52
CA SER A 151 -27.10 -1.42 -23.96
C SER A 151 -25.67 -1.06 -24.41
N LYS A 152 -24.81 -0.66 -23.47
CA LYS A 152 -23.39 -0.37 -23.73
C LYS A 152 -22.49 -1.62 -23.73
N GLY A 153 -23.02 -2.80 -23.42
CA GLY A 153 -22.29 -4.08 -23.45
C GLY A 153 -21.31 -4.32 -22.29
N TYR A 154 -20.92 -3.29 -21.53
CA TYR A 154 -20.07 -3.45 -20.36
C TYR A 154 -20.83 -4.05 -19.16
N ARG A 155 -20.10 -4.86 -18.40
CA ARG A 155 -20.58 -5.63 -17.25
C ARG A 155 -19.64 -5.39 -16.07
N ARG A 156 -19.90 -4.30 -15.35
CA ARG A 156 -19.06 -3.82 -14.24
C ARG A 156 -19.66 -4.25 -12.91
N GLY A 157 -18.86 -4.97 -12.15
CA GLY A 157 -19.13 -5.39 -10.78
C GLY A 157 -19.00 -4.20 -9.85
N TYR A 158 -20.09 -3.86 -9.17
CA TYR A 158 -20.13 -2.81 -8.16
C TYR A 158 -20.65 -3.37 -6.85
N ILE A 159 -19.98 -3.00 -5.77
CA ILE A 159 -20.40 -3.32 -4.40
C ILE A 159 -20.82 -2.06 -3.65
N ARG A 160 -21.73 -2.21 -2.70
CA ARG A 160 -22.15 -1.18 -1.75
C ARG A 160 -22.41 -1.80 -0.38
N SER A 161 -22.23 -1.00 0.66
CA SER A 161 -22.71 -1.32 2.01
C SER A 161 -23.61 -0.18 2.51
N GLU A 162 -24.57 -0.54 3.36
CA GLU A 162 -25.38 0.41 4.14
C GLU A 162 -24.82 0.61 5.55
N ASP A 163 -23.80 -0.15 5.95
CA ASP A 163 -23.16 -0.05 7.25
C ASP A 163 -22.35 1.25 7.37
N ASP A 164 -22.33 1.85 8.57
CA ASP A 164 -21.73 3.18 8.80
C ASP A 164 -20.26 3.30 8.39
N ILE A 165 -19.50 2.20 8.54
CA ILE A 165 -18.09 2.14 8.17
C ILE A 165 -17.87 2.45 6.68
N TRP A 166 -18.84 2.14 5.81
CA TRP A 166 -18.78 2.45 4.39
C TRP A 166 -18.80 3.96 4.14
N SER A 167 -19.63 4.69 4.90
CA SER A 167 -19.71 6.15 4.84
C SER A 167 -18.42 6.79 5.36
N ILE A 168 -17.86 6.27 6.45
CA ILE A 168 -16.58 6.71 7.00
C ILE A 168 -15.45 6.47 5.98
N TRP A 169 -15.38 5.27 5.41
CA TRP A 169 -14.36 4.93 4.42
C TRP A 169 -14.37 5.91 3.24
N ARG A 170 -15.55 6.20 2.67
CA ARG A 170 -15.73 7.17 1.58
C ARG A 170 -15.29 8.60 1.92
N LYS A 171 -15.39 8.99 3.19
CA LYS A 171 -14.98 10.31 3.68
C LYS A 171 -13.48 10.43 3.83
N ILE A 172 -12.77 9.36 4.21
CA ILE A 172 -11.35 9.43 4.51
C ILE A 172 -10.45 9.24 3.28
N VAL A 173 -10.90 8.51 2.26
CA VAL A 173 -10.06 8.24 1.08
C VAL A 173 -9.89 9.46 0.18
N LEU A 174 -8.74 9.51 -0.50
CA LEU A 174 -8.34 10.59 -1.39
C LEU A 174 -8.28 10.11 -2.84
N PRO A 175 -8.76 10.90 -3.82
CA PRO A 175 -8.77 10.52 -5.22
C PRO A 175 -7.35 10.27 -5.74
N LYS A 176 -7.21 9.38 -6.73
CA LYS A 176 -5.97 9.03 -7.45
C LYS A 176 -4.89 8.31 -6.65
N ILE A 177 -4.76 8.60 -5.35
CA ILE A 177 -3.66 8.11 -4.52
C ILE A 177 -4.10 7.05 -3.49
N SER A 178 -5.40 6.94 -3.20
CA SER A 178 -5.92 5.86 -2.36
C SER A 178 -6.25 4.62 -3.16
N TYR A 179 -5.89 3.48 -2.59
CA TYR A 179 -6.15 2.17 -3.14
C TYR A 179 -6.71 1.24 -2.07
N LEU A 180 -7.46 0.26 -2.52
CA LEU A 180 -8.03 -0.82 -1.75
C LEU A 180 -7.42 -2.14 -2.23
N SER A 181 -7.04 -2.99 -1.29
CA SER A 181 -6.87 -4.42 -1.48
C SER A 181 -7.91 -5.15 -0.64
N ILE A 182 -8.50 -6.20 -1.18
CA ILE A 182 -9.41 -7.08 -0.46
C ILE A 182 -8.71 -8.43 -0.35
N LEU A 183 -8.41 -8.85 0.88
CA LEU A 183 -7.78 -10.15 1.14
C LEU A 183 -8.86 -11.13 1.58
N LYS A 184 -8.91 -12.30 0.95
CA LYS A 184 -9.74 -13.42 1.38
C LYS A 184 -8.94 -14.26 2.37
N LEU A 185 -9.42 -14.34 3.60
CA LEU A 185 -8.72 -14.90 4.73
C LEU A 185 -9.44 -16.14 5.27
N LEU A 186 -8.67 -17.15 5.66
CA LEU A 186 -9.13 -18.26 6.51
C LEU A 186 -8.28 -18.31 7.76
N PRO A 187 -8.85 -18.51 8.96
CA PRO A 187 -8.05 -18.65 10.17
C PRO A 187 -7.15 -19.88 10.06
N VAL A 188 -5.93 -19.80 10.61
CA VAL A 188 -5.00 -20.95 10.59
C VAL A 188 -5.46 -22.07 11.52
N LYS A 189 -6.19 -21.72 12.58
CA LYS A 189 -6.87 -22.66 13.49
C LYS A 189 -8.31 -22.84 13.02
N ASP A 190 -8.87 -24.04 13.24
CA ASP A 190 -10.29 -24.34 12.99
C ASP A 190 -10.76 -24.10 11.54
N ILE A 191 -9.88 -24.37 10.57
CA ILE A 191 -10.11 -24.13 9.13
C ILE A 191 -11.38 -24.82 8.62
N GLU A 192 -11.62 -26.07 9.04
CA GLU A 192 -12.69 -26.91 8.47
C GLU A 192 -14.10 -26.36 8.75
N ASP A 193 -14.27 -25.60 9.83
CA ASP A 193 -15.56 -25.03 10.25
C ASP A 193 -15.67 -23.52 9.98
N SER A 194 -14.64 -22.92 9.36
CA SER A 194 -14.54 -21.46 9.22
C SER A 194 -14.99 -20.97 7.85
N GLU A 195 -15.91 -20.01 7.84
CA GLU A 195 -16.23 -19.22 6.65
C GLU A 195 -15.10 -18.22 6.36
N PRO A 196 -14.84 -17.90 5.08
CA PRO A 196 -13.84 -16.91 4.72
C PRO A 196 -14.21 -15.51 5.21
N LEU A 197 -13.20 -14.80 5.72
CA LEU A 197 -13.30 -13.37 6.02
C LEU A 197 -12.74 -12.55 4.85
N PHE A 198 -13.33 -11.38 4.62
CA PHE A 198 -12.89 -10.45 3.57
C PHE A 198 -12.33 -9.19 4.20
N TYR A 199 -11.00 -9.12 4.31
CA TYR A 199 -10.32 -7.97 4.88
C TYR A 199 -10.15 -6.87 3.84
N PHE A 200 -10.88 -5.76 4.04
CA PHE A 200 -10.73 -4.55 3.24
C PHE A 200 -9.59 -3.72 3.80
N ARG A 201 -8.51 -3.64 3.03
CA ARG A 201 -7.28 -2.95 3.42
C ARG A 201 -7.03 -1.77 2.52
N ILE A 202 -6.97 -0.58 3.10
CA ILE A 202 -6.71 0.66 2.36
C ILE A 202 -5.28 1.12 2.56
N PHE A 203 -4.76 1.78 1.55
CA PHE A 203 -3.40 2.30 1.57
C PHE A 203 -3.24 3.46 0.58
N LEU A 204 -2.15 4.18 0.74
CA LEU A 204 -1.70 5.15 -0.25
C LEU A 204 -0.69 4.52 -1.18
N ASP A 205 -0.80 4.89 -2.44
CA ASP A 205 0.22 4.60 -3.43
C ASP A 205 0.84 5.90 -3.92
N TYR A 206 2.04 6.18 -3.42
CA TYR A 206 2.85 7.32 -3.82
C TYR A 206 3.83 6.96 -4.96
N GLN A 207 3.66 5.85 -5.69
CA GLN A 207 4.54 5.44 -6.80
C GLN A 207 4.81 6.53 -7.87
N PHE A 208 4.06 7.64 -7.86
CA PHE A 208 4.27 8.82 -8.71
C PHE A 208 5.08 9.97 -8.09
N ARG A 209 5.61 9.81 -6.88
CA ARG A 209 6.60 10.74 -6.31
C ARG A 209 7.82 9.92 -5.97
N SER A 210 8.92 10.13 -6.69
CA SER A 210 10.27 9.74 -6.27
C SER A 210 10.40 9.92 -4.74
N ILE A 211 10.38 8.80 -4.01
CA ILE A 211 9.86 8.76 -2.63
C ILE A 211 10.85 9.40 -1.66
N VAL A 212 10.44 10.54 -1.10
CA VAL A 212 10.70 10.92 0.28
C VAL A 212 9.33 10.95 0.95
N HIS A 213 9.11 10.08 1.93
CA HIS A 213 7.88 10.04 2.71
C HIS A 213 7.52 11.47 3.19
N PRO A 214 6.32 11.99 2.95
CA PRO A 214 6.04 13.40 3.20
C PRO A 214 6.20 13.85 4.67
N GLN A 215 6.08 12.93 5.64
CA GLN A 215 6.38 13.19 7.06
C GLN A 215 7.86 13.53 7.34
N LEU A 216 8.75 13.22 6.39
CA LEU A 216 10.19 13.56 6.45
C LEU A 216 10.46 15.00 6.02
N LEU A 217 9.51 15.66 5.33
CA LEU A 217 9.63 17.06 4.93
C LEU A 217 9.00 18.03 5.95
N SER A 218 8.37 17.52 7.02
CA SER A 218 7.66 18.34 8.01
C SER A 218 8.49 18.75 9.24
N ARG A 219 9.76 18.33 9.33
CA ARG A 219 10.70 18.86 10.33
C ARG A 219 11.59 19.90 9.66
N GLU A 220 11.41 21.16 10.06
CA GLU A 220 12.07 22.39 9.58
C GLU A 220 11.50 23.04 8.30
N LYS A 221 10.31 23.64 8.42
CA LYS A 221 10.13 25.00 7.87
C LYS A 221 10.60 25.99 8.94
N LEU A 222 11.89 26.26 8.98
CA LEU A 222 12.37 27.55 9.49
C LEU A 222 12.43 28.49 8.29
N GLU A 223 11.68 29.57 8.39
CA GLU A 223 11.61 30.64 7.40
C GLU A 223 13.01 31.21 7.14
N ILE A 224 13.46 31.16 5.88
CA ILE A 224 14.60 31.94 5.41
C ILE A 224 14.09 32.79 4.24
N PRO A 225 14.24 34.13 4.28
CA PRO A 225 13.77 35.00 3.20
C PRO A 225 14.54 34.73 1.90
N ALA A 226 13.84 34.86 0.78
CA ALA A 226 14.39 34.71 -0.55
C ALA A 226 15.48 35.76 -0.83
N SER A 227 16.71 35.32 -1.04
CA SER A 227 17.68 36.04 -1.87
C SER A 227 18.27 35.07 -2.90
N GLU A 228 17.74 35.19 -4.11
CA GLU A 228 18.29 34.62 -5.33
C GLU A 228 19.66 35.25 -5.60
N PHE A 229 20.75 34.45 -5.57
CA PHE A 229 21.86 34.48 -6.55
C PHE A 229 23.06 33.57 -6.20
N ASN A 230 22.92 32.45 -5.45
CA ASN A 230 24.03 31.51 -5.22
C ASN A 230 23.70 30.02 -5.44
N GLN A 231 22.49 29.69 -5.92
CA GLN A 231 22.00 28.31 -5.97
C GLN A 231 22.59 27.49 -7.14
N PHE A 232 23.11 28.13 -8.18
CA PHE A 232 23.64 27.43 -9.35
C PHE A 232 25.05 26.85 -9.12
N VAL A 233 25.88 27.54 -8.33
CA VAL A 233 27.26 27.13 -8.03
C VAL A 233 27.29 25.99 -7.00
N GLU A 234 26.37 26.00 -6.04
CA GLU A 234 26.28 24.99 -4.98
C GLU A 234 25.72 23.64 -5.50
N GLN A 235 24.76 23.67 -6.43
CA GLN A 235 24.20 22.45 -7.03
C GLN A 235 25.19 21.70 -7.95
N GLU A 236 26.07 22.42 -8.65
CA GLU A 236 27.13 21.80 -9.47
C GLU A 236 28.20 21.14 -8.60
N ILE A 237 28.60 21.78 -7.49
CA ILE A 237 29.59 21.23 -6.54
C ILE A 237 29.04 20.02 -5.78
N ILE A 238 27.76 20.03 -5.39
CA ILE A 238 27.07 18.87 -4.78
C ILE A 238 26.96 17.71 -5.78
N LYS A 239 26.64 17.97 -7.05
CA LYS A 239 26.60 16.93 -8.10
C LYS A 239 27.96 16.30 -8.40
N GLN A 240 29.05 17.06 -8.36
CA GLN A 240 30.40 16.53 -8.61
C GLN A 240 30.97 15.76 -7.40
N LYS A 241 30.75 16.25 -6.17
CA LYS A 241 31.11 15.53 -4.94
C LYS A 241 30.27 14.25 -4.76
N SER A 242 28.98 14.29 -5.10
CA SER A 242 28.10 13.12 -5.02
C SER A 242 28.52 12.02 -5.98
N ARG A 243 29.04 12.31 -7.18
CA ARG A 243 29.50 11.27 -8.12
C ARG A 243 30.67 10.43 -7.58
N LYS A 244 31.70 11.06 -7.00
CA LYS A 244 32.83 10.32 -6.38
C LYS A 244 32.40 9.60 -5.10
N GLY A 245 31.59 10.24 -4.27
CA GLY A 245 31.03 9.64 -3.05
C GLY A 245 30.14 8.43 -3.37
N GLN A 246 29.27 8.53 -4.37
CA GLN A 246 28.39 7.45 -4.82
C GLN A 246 29.15 6.27 -5.44
N GLN A 247 30.22 6.54 -6.22
CA GLN A 247 31.06 5.47 -6.73
C GLN A 247 31.79 4.73 -5.60
N LYS A 248 32.31 5.46 -4.61
CA LYS A 248 32.94 4.85 -3.43
C LYS A 248 31.93 4.05 -2.62
N TYR A 249 30.78 4.65 -2.27
CA TYR A 249 29.69 3.98 -1.57
C TYR A 249 29.27 2.69 -2.29
N ARG A 250 29.04 2.75 -3.61
CA ARG A 250 28.68 1.58 -4.40
C ARG A 250 29.73 0.47 -4.30
N LYS A 251 31.01 0.81 -4.43
CA LYS A 251 32.11 -0.16 -4.28
C LYS A 251 32.15 -0.74 -2.88
N ASP A 252 32.04 0.08 -1.85
CA ASP A 252 32.12 -0.37 -0.45
C ASP A 252 30.94 -1.30 -0.10
N VAL A 253 29.72 -0.98 -0.58
CA VAL A 253 28.53 -1.84 -0.42
C VAL A 253 28.73 -3.19 -1.11
N ILE A 254 29.18 -3.19 -2.38
CA ILE A 254 29.39 -4.43 -3.13
C ILE A 254 30.56 -5.24 -2.53
N ASN A 255 31.62 -4.60 -2.06
CA ASN A 255 32.73 -5.29 -1.40
C ASN A 255 32.29 -6.00 -0.11
N HIS A 256 31.43 -5.35 0.67
CA HIS A 256 30.88 -5.93 1.91
C HIS A 256 29.82 -6.99 1.62
N MET A 257 28.97 -6.76 0.61
CA MET A 257 27.91 -7.66 0.17
C MET A 257 28.09 -8.00 -1.33
N PRO A 258 28.98 -8.93 -1.69
CA PRO A 258 29.41 -9.16 -3.08
C PRO A 258 28.40 -9.90 -3.96
N GLN A 259 27.25 -10.25 -3.40
CA GLN A 259 26.29 -11.13 -4.03
C GLN A 259 24.87 -10.72 -3.67
N CYS A 260 23.97 -10.72 -4.64
CA CYS A 260 22.55 -10.55 -4.38
C CYS A 260 22.01 -11.77 -3.61
N PRO A 261 21.29 -11.59 -2.49
CA PRO A 261 20.90 -12.70 -1.62
C PRO A 261 19.74 -13.50 -2.21
N PHE A 262 19.07 -12.98 -3.24
CA PHE A 262 17.96 -13.63 -3.94
C PHE A 262 18.42 -14.41 -5.17
N THR A 263 19.16 -13.77 -6.08
CA THR A 263 19.58 -14.38 -7.36
C THR A 263 20.92 -15.07 -7.30
N LEU A 264 21.71 -14.82 -6.25
CA LEU A 264 23.09 -15.27 -6.13
C LEU A 264 24.02 -14.72 -7.22
N ILE A 265 23.59 -13.73 -7.99
CA ILE A 265 24.42 -13.06 -9.00
C ILE A 265 25.52 -12.25 -8.29
N THR A 266 26.74 -12.38 -8.78
CA THR A 266 27.94 -11.66 -8.32
C THR A 266 28.46 -10.66 -9.35
N ASP A 267 27.96 -10.70 -10.60
CA ASP A 267 28.36 -9.78 -11.66
C ASP A 267 27.99 -8.34 -11.28
N GLU A 268 29.00 -7.52 -10.97
CA GLU A 268 28.79 -6.15 -10.47
C GLU A 268 27.94 -5.28 -11.41
N ILE A 269 27.97 -5.56 -12.72
CA ILE A 269 27.18 -4.85 -13.74
C ILE A 269 25.67 -4.98 -13.46
N LEU A 270 25.25 -6.13 -12.91
CA LEU A 270 23.87 -6.41 -12.57
C LEU A 270 23.54 -6.11 -11.11
N LEU A 271 24.53 -5.79 -10.27
CA LEU A 271 24.31 -5.40 -8.89
C LEU A 271 24.05 -3.91 -8.76
N ARG A 272 23.06 -3.55 -7.95
CA ARG A 272 22.76 -2.19 -7.51
C ARG A 272 23.08 -2.07 -6.03
N ALA A 273 23.65 -0.94 -5.64
CA ALA A 273 23.84 -0.60 -4.24
C ALA A 273 22.59 0.17 -3.80
N SER A 274 21.56 -0.56 -3.37
CA SER A 274 20.28 -0.04 -2.91
C SER A 274 20.45 0.55 -1.51
N HIS A 275 20.04 1.80 -1.31
CA HIS A 275 20.05 2.43 0.02
C HIS A 275 18.91 1.89 0.87
N ILE A 276 19.21 1.49 2.11
CA ILE A 276 18.16 1.07 3.08
C ILE A 276 17.36 2.30 3.54
N LYS A 277 18.06 3.34 3.99
CA LYS A 277 17.54 4.68 4.22
C LYS A 277 17.99 5.57 3.06
N SER A 278 17.02 6.01 2.25
CA SER A 278 17.27 6.78 1.03
C SER A 278 18.21 7.96 1.24
N TYR A 279 19.14 8.14 0.29
CA TYR A 279 20.12 9.23 0.27
C TYR A 279 19.48 10.60 0.54
N MET A 280 18.35 10.89 -0.11
CA MET A 280 17.67 12.18 0.03
C MET A 280 17.25 12.47 1.46
N VAL A 281 16.78 11.45 2.19
CA VAL A 281 16.37 11.59 3.59
C VAL A 281 17.56 11.94 4.47
N CYS A 282 18.67 11.23 4.30
CA CYS A 282 19.90 11.48 5.05
C CYS A 282 20.41 12.91 4.82
N ILE A 283 20.33 13.42 3.59
CA ILE A 283 20.72 14.81 3.28
C ILE A 283 19.75 15.81 3.90
N THR A 284 18.43 15.59 3.83
CA THR A 284 17.43 16.46 4.46
C THR A 284 17.62 16.54 5.98
N GLU A 285 18.01 15.44 6.62
CA GLU A 285 18.34 15.39 8.05
C GLU A 285 19.76 15.89 8.38
N LYS A 286 20.48 16.45 7.40
CA LYS A 286 21.86 16.95 7.52
C LYS A 286 22.85 15.89 8.03
N ASN A 287 22.61 14.62 7.68
CA ASN A 287 23.42 13.48 8.10
C ASN A 287 24.08 12.78 6.89
N GLU A 288 25.01 13.48 6.23
CA GLU A 288 25.72 12.98 5.06
C GLU A 288 26.53 11.70 5.33
N LYS A 289 26.93 11.48 6.59
CA LYS A 289 27.69 10.28 6.99
C LYS A 289 26.87 9.02 6.74
N GLU A 290 25.58 9.02 7.06
CA GLU A 290 24.68 7.89 6.79
C GLU A 290 24.41 7.68 5.29
N ALA A 291 24.44 8.76 4.51
CA ALA A 291 24.22 8.70 3.06
C ALA A 291 25.36 7.98 2.31
N LEU A 292 26.56 7.98 2.89
CA LEU A 292 27.77 7.37 2.34
C LEU A 292 28.26 6.14 3.14
N ASP A 293 27.52 5.73 4.15
CA ASP A 293 27.81 4.56 4.98
C ASP A 293 27.45 3.26 4.24
N TYR A 294 28.42 2.38 4.02
CA TYR A 294 28.19 1.11 3.32
C TYR A 294 27.21 0.18 4.05
N LEU A 295 27.02 0.33 5.37
CA LEU A 295 26.02 -0.41 6.12
C LEU A 295 24.59 0.04 5.81
N ASN A 296 24.43 1.26 5.26
CA ASN A 296 23.17 1.76 4.72
C ASN A 296 22.93 1.28 3.27
N GLY A 297 23.48 0.14 2.85
CA GLY A 297 23.40 -0.31 1.46
C GLY A 297 23.34 -1.82 1.29
N LEU A 298 22.43 -2.30 0.45
CA LEU A 298 22.31 -3.70 0.05
C LEU A 298 22.71 -3.87 -1.42
N ALA A 299 23.41 -4.94 -1.74
CA ALA A 299 23.69 -5.32 -3.12
C ALA A 299 22.54 -6.19 -3.66
N LEU A 300 21.73 -5.63 -4.56
CA LEU A 300 20.54 -6.29 -5.10
C LEU A 300 20.55 -6.25 -6.63
N THR A 301 20.01 -7.29 -7.28
CA THR A 301 19.73 -7.22 -8.72
C THR A 301 18.49 -6.36 -8.99
N PRO A 302 18.30 -5.81 -10.21
CA PRO A 302 17.37 -4.71 -10.46
C PRO A 302 15.92 -4.97 -10.02
N THR A 303 15.43 -6.19 -10.16
CA THR A 303 14.08 -6.57 -9.72
C THR A 303 13.93 -6.49 -8.20
N TYR A 304 14.90 -7.01 -7.43
CA TYR A 304 14.82 -7.02 -5.96
C TYR A 304 15.18 -5.68 -5.35
N ASP A 305 16.09 -4.94 -5.99
CA ASP A 305 16.34 -3.52 -5.72
C ASP A 305 15.04 -2.73 -5.78
N TRP A 306 14.28 -2.87 -6.87
CA TRP A 306 12.98 -2.20 -6.99
C TRP A 306 11.97 -2.68 -5.94
N LEU A 307 11.86 -3.99 -5.69
CA LEU A 307 10.95 -4.52 -4.68
C LEU A 307 11.26 -3.97 -3.27
N PHE A 308 12.53 -3.87 -2.92
CA PHE A 308 12.98 -3.35 -1.64
C PHE A 308 12.79 -1.83 -1.57
N ASP A 309 13.30 -1.07 -2.55
CA ASP A 309 13.18 0.39 -2.61
C ASP A 309 11.72 0.87 -2.60
N GLN A 310 10.81 0.10 -3.20
CA GLN A 310 9.39 0.40 -3.18
C GLN A 310 8.67 -0.11 -1.92
N GLY A 311 9.34 -0.89 -1.06
CA GLY A 311 8.78 -1.39 0.19
C GLY A 311 7.84 -2.59 0.05
N TYR A 312 7.95 -3.38 -1.02
CA TYR A 312 7.24 -4.66 -1.15
C TYR A 312 7.87 -5.77 -0.30
N ILE A 313 9.15 -5.64 0.00
CA ILE A 313 9.92 -6.53 0.88
C ILE A 313 10.71 -5.71 1.89
N THR A 314 11.03 -6.30 3.03
CA THR A 314 11.92 -5.72 4.05
C THR A 314 12.62 -6.85 4.82
N PHE A 315 13.51 -6.51 5.74
CA PHE A 315 14.22 -7.48 6.58
C PHE A 315 14.09 -7.16 8.07
N LEU A 316 14.01 -8.20 8.89
CA LEU A 316 14.17 -8.10 10.35
C LEU A 316 15.64 -7.92 10.72
N ASP A 317 15.90 -7.57 11.98
CA ASP A 317 17.26 -7.32 12.48
C ASP A 317 18.13 -8.58 12.51
N ASP A 318 17.54 -9.76 12.44
CA ASP A 318 18.26 -11.03 12.29
C ASP A 318 18.50 -11.45 10.83
N GLY A 319 18.07 -10.62 9.86
CA GLY A 319 18.20 -10.86 8.43
C GLY A 319 17.07 -11.68 7.81
N ARG A 320 16.02 -12.05 8.54
CA ARG A 320 14.85 -12.73 7.97
C ARG A 320 14.10 -11.82 7.02
N LEU A 321 13.78 -12.34 5.83
CA LEU A 321 12.98 -11.67 4.81
C LEU A 321 11.51 -11.59 5.24
N ILE A 322 10.91 -10.41 5.11
CA ILE A 322 9.47 -10.18 5.22
C ILE A 322 8.95 -9.71 3.86
N CYS A 323 7.89 -10.36 3.40
CA CYS A 323 7.21 -10.03 2.15
C CYS A 323 5.84 -9.43 2.46
N GLY A 324 5.53 -8.28 1.84
CA GLY A 324 4.21 -7.68 1.95
C GLY A 324 3.13 -8.49 1.23
N THR A 325 1.89 -8.05 1.37
CA THR A 325 0.68 -8.69 0.80
C THR A 325 0.14 -7.92 -0.41
N ARG A 326 0.87 -6.91 -0.89
CA ARG A 326 0.54 -6.12 -2.09
C ARG A 326 0.90 -6.80 -3.41
N LEU A 327 1.60 -7.93 -3.37
CA LEU A 327 1.81 -8.77 -4.55
C LEU A 327 1.01 -10.06 -4.39
N SER A 328 0.45 -10.54 -5.49
CA SER A 328 -0.31 -11.78 -5.49
C SER A 328 0.59 -12.98 -5.23
N ARG A 329 0.01 -14.08 -4.74
CA ARG A 329 0.70 -15.37 -4.62
C ARG A 329 1.39 -15.78 -5.93
N TYR A 330 0.67 -15.66 -7.06
CA TYR A 330 1.20 -15.97 -8.37
C TYR A 330 2.44 -15.13 -8.71
N THR A 331 2.45 -13.86 -8.34
CA THR A 331 3.62 -12.98 -8.53
C THR A 331 4.81 -13.42 -7.68
N TRP A 332 4.59 -13.76 -6.41
CA TRP A 332 5.66 -14.28 -5.54
C TRP A 332 6.25 -15.59 -6.06
N GLU A 333 5.41 -16.49 -6.56
CA GLU A 333 5.84 -17.73 -7.22
C GLU A 333 6.72 -17.44 -8.45
N LYS A 334 6.36 -16.46 -9.29
CA LYS A 334 7.18 -16.05 -10.44
C LYS A 334 8.50 -15.38 -10.06
N LEU A 335 8.57 -14.80 -8.86
CA LEU A 335 9.79 -14.26 -8.27
C LEU A 335 10.62 -15.34 -7.54
N ASN A 336 10.18 -16.59 -7.49
CA ASN A 336 10.79 -17.67 -6.72
C ASN A 336 10.99 -17.31 -5.23
N ILE A 337 10.06 -16.54 -4.66
CA ILE A 337 10.05 -16.19 -3.22
C ILE A 337 8.88 -16.91 -2.56
N ASN A 338 9.16 -17.66 -1.49
CA ASN A 338 8.12 -18.11 -0.57
C ASN A 338 7.97 -17.07 0.56
N PRO A 339 6.86 -16.31 0.61
CA PRO A 339 6.68 -15.25 1.60
C PRO A 339 6.57 -15.78 3.05
N ASN A 340 6.27 -17.07 3.25
CA ASN A 340 6.13 -17.68 4.58
C ASN A 340 7.42 -18.26 5.15
N ALA A 341 8.40 -18.55 4.30
CA ALA A 341 9.59 -19.25 4.74
C ALA A 341 10.41 -18.42 5.76
N LYS A 342 10.20 -17.09 5.79
CA LYS A 342 10.93 -16.12 6.62
C LYS A 342 12.45 -16.41 6.58
N ASN A 343 12.95 -16.74 5.38
CA ASN A 343 14.33 -17.18 5.18
C ASN A 343 15.31 -16.12 5.70
N LYS A 344 16.31 -16.54 6.45
CA LYS A 344 17.43 -15.67 6.84
C LYS A 344 18.30 -15.44 5.62
N MET A 345 18.25 -14.22 5.09
CA MET A 345 18.96 -13.82 3.89
C MET A 345 20.37 -13.37 4.24
N ARG A 346 21.30 -13.55 3.30
CA ARG A 346 22.71 -13.18 3.47
C ARG A 346 22.91 -11.67 3.25
N ILE A 347 22.29 -10.86 4.12
CA ILE A 347 22.37 -9.40 4.09
C ILE A 347 23.38 -8.81 5.07
N TYR A 348 23.97 -9.64 5.94
CA TYR A 348 24.90 -9.23 7.01
C TYR A 348 24.29 -8.10 7.87
N PRO A 349 23.23 -8.41 8.64
CA PRO A 349 22.41 -7.40 9.31
C PRO A 349 23.15 -6.62 10.41
N GLU A 350 24.29 -7.13 10.89
CA GLU A 350 25.07 -6.53 11.98
C GLU A 350 25.48 -5.09 11.64
N GLY A 351 25.06 -4.13 12.45
CA GLY A 351 25.31 -2.69 12.25
C GLY A 351 24.33 -2.00 11.30
N ARG A 352 23.38 -2.73 10.70
CA ARG A 352 22.34 -2.21 9.80
C ARG A 352 21.00 -1.99 10.49
N GLU A 353 20.86 -2.38 11.75
CA GLU A 353 19.60 -2.49 12.49
C GLU A 353 18.84 -1.16 12.47
N LYS A 354 19.52 -0.04 12.72
CA LYS A 354 18.91 1.30 12.68
C LYS A 354 18.35 1.66 11.29
N TYR A 355 19.00 1.21 10.21
CA TYR A 355 18.55 1.48 8.85
C TYR A 355 17.38 0.57 8.50
N LEU A 356 17.45 -0.72 8.88
CA LEU A 356 16.38 -1.69 8.66
C LEU A 356 15.12 -1.31 9.45
N GLU A 357 15.26 -0.82 10.69
CA GLU A 357 14.15 -0.28 11.48
C GLU A 357 13.49 0.90 10.74
N TYR A 358 14.29 1.83 10.23
CA TYR A 358 13.81 2.93 9.42
C TYR A 358 13.02 2.42 8.20
N HIS A 359 13.58 1.45 7.46
CA HIS A 359 12.94 0.88 6.29
C HIS A 359 11.59 0.22 6.63
N ARG A 360 11.53 -0.61 7.69
CA ARG A 360 10.29 -1.23 8.16
C ARG A 360 9.22 -0.22 8.56
N LYS A 361 9.61 0.93 9.10
CA LYS A 361 8.68 1.94 9.62
C LYS A 361 8.16 2.90 8.55
N PHE A 362 9.02 3.28 7.60
CA PHE A 362 8.76 4.40 6.69
C PHE A 362 8.76 4.03 5.20
N VAL A 363 9.33 2.90 4.81
CA VAL A 363 9.43 2.46 3.40
C VAL A 363 8.54 1.26 3.12
N PHE A 364 8.57 0.25 4.00
CA PHE A 364 7.74 -0.94 3.88
C PHE A 364 6.25 -0.56 3.82
N GLN A 365 5.55 -1.11 2.83
CA GLN A 365 4.20 -0.66 2.46
C GLN A 365 3.10 -1.25 3.35
N ASP A 366 3.40 -2.30 4.09
CA ASP A 366 2.48 -2.96 5.00
C ASP A 366 2.90 -2.73 6.46
N ASN A 367 2.03 -3.06 7.41
CA ASN A 367 2.40 -3.00 8.82
C ASN A 367 3.26 -4.21 9.18
N ILE A 368 4.47 -3.96 9.67
CA ILE A 368 5.40 -5.04 10.03
C ILE A 368 4.83 -5.97 11.12
N ASP A 369 4.06 -5.42 12.05
CA ASP A 369 3.50 -6.18 13.17
C ASP A 369 2.49 -7.25 12.70
N ASP A 370 1.93 -7.10 11.50
CA ASP A 370 1.02 -8.09 10.92
C ASP A 370 1.78 -9.36 10.47
N PHE A 371 3.12 -9.33 10.41
CA PHE A 371 3.97 -10.45 9.97
C PHE A 371 4.86 -11.01 11.08
N LEU A 372 4.93 -10.34 12.23
CA LEU A 372 5.66 -10.80 13.41
C LEU A 372 4.80 -11.79 14.17
#